data_AF-A0A2J0MYB4-F1
#
_entry.id   AF-A0A2J0MYB4-F1
#
_cell.length_a   1.000
_cell.length_b   1.000
_cell.length_c   1.000
_cell.angle_alpha   90.00
_cell.angle_beta   90.00
_cell.angle_gamma   90.00
#
_symmetry.space_group_name_H-M   'P 1'
#
loop_
_entity.id
_entity.type
_entity.pdbx_description
1 polymer ?
#
loop_
_entity_poly.entity_id
_entity_poly.type
_entity_poly.pdbx_seq_one_letter_code
_entity_poly.pdbx_strand_id
1 'polypeptide(L)'
;QKNQGSTVALFFTGQVAGALGFVLVNYAISLASVSLVNAMQGAQYAFLLIMIILIAKKFPKVMSEKLTGAVLVQKIFAIILISIGIGLIAF
;
A
#
# COMPACT_ATOMS: atom_id res chain seq x y z
N GLN A 1 -0.26 -18.38 -26.74
CA GLN A 1 -0.20 -19.24 -25.54
C GLN A 1 1.17 -19.25 -24.81
N LYS A 2 2.11 -18.34 -25.09
CA LYS A 2 3.50 -18.41 -24.57
C LYS A 2 3.80 -17.44 -23.42
N ASN A 3 3.04 -17.47 -22.31
CA ASN A 3 3.44 -16.74 -21.09
C ASN A 3 2.78 -17.20 -19.75
N GLN A 4 2.16 -18.37 -19.68
CA GLN A 4 1.47 -18.81 -18.46
C GLN A 4 2.42 -19.03 -17.27
N GLY A 5 3.64 -19.54 -17.50
CA GLY A 5 4.62 -19.76 -16.43
C GLY A 5 5.05 -18.48 -15.68
N SER A 6 5.23 -17.38 -16.41
CA SER A 6 5.61 -16.09 -15.81
C SER A 6 4.45 -15.44 -15.04
N THR A 7 3.20 -15.61 -15.50
CA THR A 7 2.02 -15.12 -14.78
C THR A 7 1.76 -15.91 -13.51
N VAL A 8 1.93 -17.23 -13.54
CA VAL A 8 1.79 -18.09 -12.36
C VAL A 8 2.88 -17.77 -11.33
N ALA A 9 4.13 -17.56 -11.77
CA ALA A 9 5.20 -17.14 -10.87
C ALA A 9 4.92 -15.78 -10.21
N LEU A 10 4.48 -14.78 -10.98
CA LEU A 10 4.09 -13.47 -10.43
C LEU A 10 2.93 -13.59 -9.44
N PHE A 11 1.93 -14.41 -9.75
CA PHE A 11 0.80 -14.66 -8.85
C PHE A 11 1.26 -15.28 -7.53
N PHE A 12 2.09 -16.33 -7.59
CA PHE A 12 2.66 -16.96 -6.39
C PHE A 12 3.50 -15.99 -5.57
N THR A 13 4.32 -15.15 -6.20
CA THR A 13 5.11 -14.15 -5.45
C THR A 13 4.23 -13.16 -4.70
N GLY A 14 3.13 -12.69 -5.31
CA GLY A 14 2.17 -11.81 -4.65
C GLY A 14 1.44 -12.52 -3.49
N GLN A 15 1.07 -13.79 -3.69
CA GLN A 15 0.37 -14.57 -2.68
C GLN A 15 1.26 -14.88 -1.47
N VAL A 16 2.53 -15.23 -1.70
CA VAL A 16 3.53 -15.45 -0.64
C VAL A 16 3.82 -14.14 0.10
N ALA A 17 4.01 -13.03 -0.61
CA ALA A 17 4.21 -11.72 0.02
C ALA A 17 3.02 -11.31 0.89
N GLY A 18 1.79 -11.55 0.42
CA GLY A 18 0.57 -11.31 1.20
C GLY A 18 0.46 -12.20 2.43
N ALA A 19 0.74 -13.50 2.29
CA ALA A 19 0.73 -14.45 3.41
C ALA A 19 1.79 -14.09 4.46
N LEU A 20 3.01 -13.74 4.04
CA LEU A 20 4.05 -13.26 4.95
C LEU A 20 3.63 -11.98 5.65
N GLY A 21 3.07 -11.01 4.90
CA GLY A 21 2.55 -9.77 5.49
C GLY A 21 1.51 -10.04 6.59
N PHE A 22 0.59 -10.97 6.34
CA PHE A 22 -0.42 -11.38 7.33
C PHE A 22 0.21 -11.96 8.60
N VAL A 23 1.20 -12.87 8.46
CA VAL A 23 1.90 -13.46 9.61
C VAL A 23 2.67 -12.38 10.39
N LEU A 24 3.36 -11.47 9.71
CA LEU A 24 4.10 -10.37 10.34
C LEU A 24 3.18 -9.42 11.12
N VAL A 25 1.99 -9.12 10.59
CA VAL A 25 1.00 -8.28 11.28
C VAL A 25 0.47 -8.99 12.53
N ASN A 26 0.15 -10.28 12.45
CA ASN A 26 -0.29 -11.05 13.62
C ASN A 26 0.82 -11.16 14.68
N TYR A 27 2.07 -11.29 14.25
CA TYR A 27 3.21 -11.24 15.16
C TYR A 27 3.35 -9.88 15.83
N ALA A 28 3.18 -8.78 15.09
CA ALA A 28 3.17 -7.44 15.67
C ALA A 28 2.02 -7.24 16.68
N ILE A 29 0.84 -7.81 16.42
CA ILE A 29 -0.30 -7.81 17.36
C ILE A 29 0.04 -8.62 18.63
N SER A 30 0.88 -9.65 18.54
CA SER A 30 1.35 -10.36 19.73
C SER A 30 2.31 -9.54 20.59
N LEU A 31 3.02 -8.56 20.01
CA LEU A 31 4.00 -7.72 20.70
C LEU A 31 3.42 -6.37 21.17
N ALA A 32 2.43 -5.84 20.45
CA ALA A 32 1.84 -4.52 20.66
C ALA A 32 0.30 -4.60 20.72
N SER A 33 -0.37 -3.49 21.06
CA SER A 33 -1.84 -3.50 21.12
C SER A 33 -2.47 -3.67 19.73
N VAL A 34 -3.57 -4.44 19.69
CA VAL A 34 -4.35 -4.67 18.47
C VAL A 34 -4.75 -3.34 17.80
N SER A 35 -5.16 -2.35 18.60
CA SER A 35 -5.55 -1.03 18.12
C SER A 35 -4.39 -0.27 17.47
N LEU A 36 -3.19 -0.34 18.05
CA LEU A 36 -2.02 0.34 17.49
C LEU A 36 -1.62 -0.28 16.15
N VAL A 37 -1.55 -1.61 16.07
CA VAL A 37 -1.19 -2.30 14.83
C VAL A 37 -2.23 -2.04 13.73
N ASN A 38 -3.52 -2.05 14.07
CA ASN A 38 -4.58 -1.70 13.12
C ASN A 38 -4.51 -0.25 12.66
N ALA A 39 -4.19 0.70 13.54
CA ALA A 39 -3.97 2.08 13.15
C ALA A 39 -2.78 2.20 12.18
N MET A 40 -1.68 1.50 12.44
CA MET A 40 -0.50 1.47 11.55
C MET A 40 -0.81 0.94 10.14
N GLN A 41 -1.84 0.12 9.95
CA GLN A 41 -2.26 -0.30 8.61
C GLN A 41 -2.68 0.89 7.73
N GLY A 42 -3.14 2.00 8.32
CA GLY A 42 -3.41 3.23 7.57
C GLY A 42 -2.15 3.82 6.89
N ALA A 43 -0.96 3.57 7.43
CA ALA A 43 0.30 4.00 6.79
C ALA A 43 0.57 3.24 5.48
N GLN A 44 -0.04 2.08 5.27
CA GLN A 44 0.06 1.32 4.02
C GLN A 44 -0.45 2.13 2.83
N TYR A 45 -1.44 3.02 3.02
CA TYR A 45 -1.95 3.88 1.96
C TYR A 45 -0.90 4.88 1.45
N ALA A 46 -0.01 5.34 2.33
CA ALA A 46 1.13 6.17 1.93
C ALA A 46 2.11 5.37 1.05
N PHE A 47 2.39 4.13 1.43
CA PHE A 47 3.24 3.23 0.64
C PHE A 47 2.63 2.91 -0.73
N LEU A 48 1.31 2.64 -0.79
CA LEU A 48 0.58 2.45 -2.04
C LEU A 48 0.69 3.68 -2.95
N LEU A 49 0.55 4.88 -2.41
CA LEU A 49 0.71 6.12 -3.19
C LEU A 49 2.11 6.25 -3.78
N ILE A 50 3.15 6.00 -2.98
CA ILE A 50 4.54 6.05 -3.45
C ILE A 50 4.72 5.03 -4.59
N MET A 51 4.24 3.80 -4.43
CA MET A 51 4.30 2.79 -5.49
C MET A 51 3.57 3.22 -6.75
N ILE A 52 2.36 3.78 -6.61
CA ILE A 52 1.58 4.29 -7.74
C ILE A 52 2.35 5.39 -8.48
N ILE A 53 2.97 6.34 -7.77
CA ILE A 53 3.76 7.42 -8.39
C ILE A 53 4.98 6.84 -9.13
N LEU A 54 5.71 5.90 -8.52
CA LEU A 54 6.87 5.25 -9.12
C LEU A 54 6.49 4.45 -10.38
N ILE A 55 5.39 3.70 -10.32
CA ILE A 55 4.90 2.90 -11.45
C ILE A 55 4.33 3.82 -12.54
N ALA A 56 3.57 4.85 -12.19
CA ALA A 56 3.02 5.80 -13.16
C ALA A 56 4.12 6.55 -13.92
N LYS A 57 5.23 6.91 -13.26
CA LYS A 57 6.41 7.50 -13.92
C LYS A 57 7.09 6.52 -14.90
N LYS A 58 7.14 5.23 -14.56
CA LYS A 58 7.84 4.19 -15.34
C LYS A 58 6.98 3.59 -16.46
N PHE A 59 5.66 3.52 -16.27
CA PHE A 59 4.69 2.91 -17.19
C PHE A 59 3.42 3.79 -17.33
N PRO A 60 3.54 5.01 -17.89
CA PRO A 60 2.41 5.92 -18.06
C PRO A 60 1.32 5.38 -19.01
N LYS A 61 1.64 4.39 -19.85
CA LYS A 61 0.70 3.73 -20.78
C LYS A 61 -0.23 2.70 -20.12
N VAL A 62 0.14 2.18 -18.95
CA VAL A 62 -0.64 1.15 -18.22
C VAL A 62 -1.61 1.80 -17.23
N MET A 63 -1.29 3.03 -16.80
CA MET A 63 -2.07 3.80 -15.85
C MET A 63 -2.79 4.92 -16.58
N SER A 64 -4.11 4.80 -16.83
CA SER A 64 -4.97 5.90 -17.31
C SER A 64 -5.21 6.98 -16.24
N GLU A 65 -4.29 7.11 -15.29
CA GLU A 65 -4.41 8.01 -14.16
C GLU A 65 -4.08 9.41 -14.64
N LYS A 66 -5.09 10.29 -14.63
CA LYS A 66 -4.91 11.72 -14.91
C LYS A 66 -4.08 12.29 -13.77
N LEU A 67 -2.75 12.26 -13.90
CA LEU A 67 -1.79 12.95 -13.04
C LEU A 67 -1.87 14.48 -13.28
N THR A 68 -3.07 15.04 -13.25
CA THR A 68 -3.28 16.47 -13.19
C THR A 68 -2.83 16.92 -11.80
N GLY A 69 -2.08 18.03 -11.70
CA GLY A 69 -1.49 18.48 -10.41
C GLY A 69 -2.49 18.53 -9.25
N ALA A 70 -3.76 18.84 -9.52
CA ALA A 70 -4.85 18.83 -8.54
C ALA A 70 -5.10 17.44 -7.90
N VAL A 71 -5.04 16.36 -8.69
CA VAL A 71 -5.24 14.98 -8.20
C VAL A 71 -4.08 14.55 -7.31
N LEU A 72 -2.86 14.98 -7.63
CA LEU A 72 -1.69 14.71 -6.81
C LEU A 72 -1.76 15.41 -5.45
N VAL A 73 -2.17 16.69 -5.43
CA VAL A 73 -2.38 17.47 -4.20
C VAL A 73 -3.49 16.85 -3.34
N GLN A 74 -4.60 16.42 -3.95
CA GLN A 74 -5.69 15.76 -3.23
C GLN A 74 -5.21 14.46 -2.54
N LYS A 75 -4.39 13.67 -3.24
CA LYS A 75 -3.85 12.44 -2.68
C LYS A 75 -2.85 12.67 -1.55
N ILE A 76 -2.03 13.72 -1.63
CA ILE A 76 -1.12 14.12 -0.54
C ILE A 76 -1.94 14.55 0.69
N PHE A 77 -2.99 15.35 0.50
CA PHE A 77 -3.89 15.75 1.57
C PHE A 77 -4.57 14.54 2.24
N ALA A 78 -5.02 13.55 1.45
CA ALA A 78 -5.60 12.33 1.98
C ALA A 78 -4.60 11.55 2.85
N ILE A 79 -3.32 11.46 2.47
CA ILE A 79 -2.29 10.80 3.27
C ILE A 79 -2.01 11.55 4.56
N ILE A 80 -1.93 12.88 4.52
CA ILE A 80 -1.76 13.71 5.72
C ILE A 80 -2.94 13.47 6.66
N LEU A 81 -4.17 13.47 6.15
CA LEU A 81 -5.37 13.22 6.94
C LEU A 81 -5.37 11.81 7.57
N ILE A 82 -4.97 10.78 6.82
CA ILE A 82 -4.81 9.41 7.34
C ILE A 82 -3.73 9.39 8.43
N SER A 83 -2.58 10.03 8.19
CA SER A 83 -1.47 10.09 9.15
C SER A 83 -1.86 10.79 10.46
N ILE A 84 -2.65 11.87 10.36
CA ILE A 84 -3.21 12.57 11.51
C ILE A 84 -4.20 11.67 12.26
N GLY A 85 -5.07 10.96 11.54
CA GLY A 85 -6.01 10.01 12.14
C GLY A 85 -5.30 8.89 12.92
N ILE A 86 -4.18 8.37 12.39
CA ILE A 86 -3.36 7.37 13.09
C ILE A 86 -2.72 7.98 14.34
N GLY A 87 -2.17 9.20 14.25
CA GLY A 87 -1.59 9.90 15.39
C GLY A 87 -2.60 10.18 16.51
N LEU A 88 -3.86 10.47 16.16
CA LEU A 88 -4.94 10.69 17.12
C LEU A 88 -5.40 9.40 17.81
N ILE A 89 -5.37 8.25 17.11
CA ILE A 89 -5.71 6.93 17.70
C ILE A 89 -4.57 6.41 18.58
N ALA A 90 -3.33 6.80 18.28
CA ALA A 90 -2.14 6.41 19.04
C ALA A 90 -1.98 7.16 20.37
N PHE A 91 -2.74 8.23 20.59
CA PHE A 91 -2.72 9.08 21.79
C PHE A 91 -3.98 8.87 22.62
#